data_AF-A0A420DE02-F1
#
_entry.id   AF-A0A420DE02-F1
#
_cell.length_a   1.000
_cell.length_b   1.000
_cell.length_c   1.000
_cell.angle_alpha   90.00
_cell.angle_beta   90.00
_cell.angle_gamma   90.00
#
_symmetry.space_group_name_H-M   'P 1'
#
loop_
_entity.id
_entity.type
_entity.pdbx_description
1 polymer ?
#
loop_
_entity_poly.entity_id
_entity_poly.type
_entity_poly.pdbx_seq_one_letter_code
_entity_poly.pdbx_strand_id
1 'polypeptide(L)' 'MTLDEFYTAKSKLKAPENLNFLQERNWYRVEVEKLKEQLSKEDLATVNARQNDWQKKVDSSIN' A
#
# COMPACT_ATOMS: atom_id res chain seq x y z
N MET A 1 -11.56 1.74 -9.82
CA MET A 1 -10.62 2.83 -9.48
C MET A 1 -9.42 2.75 -10.41
N THR A 2 -8.88 3.87 -10.86
CA THR A 2 -7.64 3.90 -11.66
C THR A 2 -6.39 3.80 -10.78
N LEU A 3 -5.25 3.48 -11.40
CA LEU A 3 -3.96 3.42 -10.71
C LEU A 3 -3.58 4.75 -10.03
N ASP A 4 -3.87 5.89 -10.67
CA ASP A 4 -3.58 7.23 -10.13
C ASP A 4 -4.46 7.55 -8.90
N GLU A 5 -5.76 7.27 -9.00
CA GLU A 5 -6.69 7.42 -7.89
C GLU A 5 -6.28 6.56 -6.70
N PHE A 6 -5.79 5.34 -6.94
CA PHE A 6 -5.26 4.46 -5.89
C PHE A 6 -4.07 5.08 -5.16
N TYR A 7 -3.07 5.61 -5.87
CA TYR A 7 -1.91 6.23 -5.22
C TYR A 7 -2.28 7.52 -4.50
N THR A 8 -3.19 8.31 -5.07
CA THR A 8 -3.73 9.51 -4.42
C THR A 8 -4.50 9.16 -3.14
N ALA A 9 -5.35 8.13 -3.18
CA ALA A 9 -6.09 7.65 -2.00
C ALA A 9 -5.14 7.09 -0.93
N LYS A 10 -4.18 6.24 -1.34
CA LYS A 10 -3.15 5.69 -0.45
C LYS A 10 -2.35 6.78 0.26
N SER A 11 -1.94 7.82 -0.46
CA SER A 11 -1.18 8.96 0.10
C SER A 11 -1.99 9.77 1.13
N LYS A 12 -3.32 9.79 0.98
CA LYS A 12 -4.23 10.49 1.90
C LYS A 12 -4.58 9.68 3.16
N LEU A 13 -4.22 8.39 3.22
CA LEU A 13 -4.49 7.56 4.40
C LEU A 13 -3.75 8.14 5.61
N LYS A 14 -4.53 8.50 6.64
CA LYS A 14 -4.04 8.96 7.93
C LYS A 14 -4.65 8.08 9.01
N ALA A 15 -3.79 7.42 9.78
CA ALA A 15 -4.25 6.61 10.89
C ALA A 15 -4.85 7.51 12.00
N PRO A 16 -5.82 7.00 12.77
CA PRO A 16 -6.35 7.71 13.94
C PRO A 16 -5.25 8.00 14.97
N GLU A 17 -5.29 9.19 15.59
CA GLU A 17 -4.26 9.73 16.50
C GLU A 17 -4.06 8.96 17.82
N ASN A 18 -4.76 7.84 18.04
CA ASN A 18 -4.72 7.04 19.27
C ASN A 18 -4.28 5.57 19.06
N LEU A 19 -3.71 5.25 17.90
CA LEU A 19 -3.19 3.91 17.64
C LEU A 19 -1.70 3.83 18.02
N ASN A 20 -1.31 2.73 18.67
CA ASN A 20 0.11 2.43 18.82
C ASN A 20 0.72 2.03 17.46
N PHE A 21 2.05 2.00 17.36
CA PHE A 21 2.76 1.69 16.11
C PHE A 21 2.29 0.40 15.41
N LEU A 22 2.03 -0.67 16.17
CA LEU A 22 1.57 -1.95 15.61
C LEU A 22 0.11 -1.86 15.12
N GLN A 23 -0.74 -1.17 15.86
CA GLN A 23 -2.13 -0.92 15.48
C GLN A 23 -2.21 -0.02 14.25
N GLU A 24 -1.41 1.04 14.20
CA GLU A 24 -1.29 1.93 13.05
C GLU A 24 -0.85 1.16 11.81
N ARG A 25 0.21 0.35 11.92
CA ARG A 25 0.68 -0.51 10.83
C ARG A 25 -0.40 -1.46 10.33
N ASN A 26 -1.12 -2.12 11.24
CA ASN A 26 -2.22 -3.02 10.87
C ASN A 26 -3.38 -2.27 10.21
N TRP A 27 -3.75 -1.10 10.73
CA TRP A 27 -4.78 -0.25 10.14
C TRP A 27 -4.40 0.14 8.72
N TYR A 28 -3.17 0.62 8.51
CA TYR A 28 -2.68 1.01 7.21
C TYR A 28 -2.67 -0.16 6.22
N ARG A 29 -2.30 -1.37 6.68
CA ARG A 29 -2.36 -2.59 5.86
C ARG A 29 -3.79 -2.87 5.39
N VAL A 30 -4.75 -2.86 6.32
CA VAL A 30 -6.17 -3.14 6.02
C VAL A 30 -6.74 -2.11 5.05
N GLU A 31 -6.48 -0.83 5.26
CA GLU A 31 -7.00 0.22 4.37
C GLU A 31 -6.38 0.14 2.96
N VAL A 32 -5.09 -0.16 2.86
CA VAL A 32 -4.45 -0.38 1.56
C VAL A 32 -5.02 -1.62 0.86
N GLU A 33 -5.34 -2.70 1.58
CA GLU A 33 -5.99 -3.87 0.99
C GLU A 33 -7.39 -3.55 0.44
N LYS A 34 -8.20 -2.79 1.19
CA LYS A 34 -9.51 -2.32 0.70
C LYS A 34 -9.40 -1.47 -0.58
N LEU A 35 -8.36 -0.62 -0.67
CA LEU A 35 -8.10 0.16 -1.88
C LEU A 35 -7.69 -0.75 -3.05
N LYS A 36 -6.94 -1.82 -2.78
CA LYS A 36 -6.54 -2.80 -3.80
C LYS A 36 -7.72 -3.63 -4.32
N GLU A 37 -8.72 -3.90 -3.50
CA GLU A 37 -9.95 -4.59 -3.94
C GLU A 37 -10.77 -3.80 -4.97
N GLN A 38 -10.62 -2.46 -5.00
CA GLN A 38 -11.31 -1.58 -5.94
C GLN A 38 -10.56 -1.39 -7.27
N LEU A 39 -9.38 -2.00 -7.42
CA LEU A 39 -8.58 -1.97 -8.63
C LEU A 39 -8.99 -3.09 -9.60
N SER A 40 -8.80 -2.83 -10.89
CA SER A 40 -8.85 -3.86 -11.91
C SER A 40 -7.72 -4.88 -11.70
N LYS A 41 -7.89 -6.11 -12.21
CA LYS A 41 -6.88 -7.18 -12.09
C LYS A 41 -5.51 -6.75 -12.66
N GLU A 42 -5.51 -5.99 -13.76
CA GLU A 42 -4.29 -5.47 -14.41
C GLU A 42 -3.57 -4.42 -13.54
N ASP A 43 -4.33 -3.50 -12.96
CA ASP A 43 -3.80 -2.48 -12.05
C ASP A 43 -3.28 -3.10 -10.75
N LEU A 44 -3.98 -4.10 -10.22
CA LEU A 44 -3.57 -4.86 -9.05
C LEU A 44 -2.23 -5.58 -9.29
N ALA A 45 -2.06 -6.19 -10.46
CA ALA A 45 -0.80 -6.82 -10.86
C ALA A 45 0.34 -5.79 -10.93
N THR A 46 0.07 -4.60 -11.47
CA THR A 46 1.04 -3.50 -11.55
C THR A 46 1.45 -3.01 -10.15
N VAL A 47 0.50 -2.83 -9.24
CA VAL A 47 0.77 -2.43 -7.85
C VAL A 47 1.61 -3.49 -7.13
N ASN A 48 1.27 -4.78 -7.27
CA ASN A 48 2.02 -5.88 -6.67
C ASN A 48 3.46 -5.96 -7.23
N ALA A 49 3.63 -5.80 -8.54
CA ALA A 49 4.95 -5.82 -9.18
C ALA A 49 5.84 -4.67 -8.66
N ARG A 50 5.31 -3.45 -8.54
CA ARG A 50 6.03 -2.31 -7.97
C ARG A 50 6.38 -2.52 -6.50
N GLN A 51 5.47 -3.10 -5.73
CA GLN A 51 5.71 -3.40 -4.31
C GLN A 51 6.83 -4.43 -4.15
N ASN A 52 6.87 -5.45 -5.02
CA ASN A 52 7.94 -6.44 -5.04
C ASN A 52 9.29 -5.85 -5.50
N ASP A 53 9.29 -4.97 -6.52
CA ASP A 53 10.50 -4.25 -6.96
C ASP A 53 11.08 -3.38 -5.85
N TRP A 54 10.23 -2.63 -5.14
CA TRP A 54 10.66 -1.85 -3.99
C TRP A 54 11.24 -2.73 -2.88
N GLN A 55 10.57 -3.83 -2.54
CA GLN A 55 11.05 -4.77 -1.53
C GLN A 55 12.43 -5.33 -1.90
N LYS A 56 12.61 -5.77 -3.15
CA LYS A 56 13.92 -6.23 -3.66
C LYS A 56 15.00 -5.17 -3.54
N LYS A 57 14.70 -3.91 -3.87
CA LYS A 57 15.64 -2.79 -3.75
C LYS A 57 16.05 -2.53 -2.30
N VAL A 58 15.07 -2.54 -1.39
CA VAL A 58 15.33 -2.37 0.05
C VAL A 58 16.18 -3.54 0.57
N ASP A 59 15.79 -4.78 0.28
CA ASP A 59 16.53 -5.97 0.72
C ASP A 59 17.95 -6.01 0.14
N SER A 60 18.13 -5.57 -1.10
CA SER A 60 19.45 -5.47 -1.75
C SER A 60 20.29 -4.29 -1.24
N SER A 61 19.68 -3.31 -0.56
CA SER A 61 20.40 -2.18 0.06
C SER A 61 20.78 -2.45 1.51
N ILE A 62 20.22 -3.51 2.11
CA ILE A 62 20.49 -3.96 3.48
C ILE A 62 21.59 -5.04 3.51
N ASN A 63 21.88 -5.68 2.36
CA ASN A 63 23.02 -6.59 2.14
C ASN A 63 24.24 -5.85 1.60
#